data_AF-A0A971WW05-F1
#
_entry.id   AF-A0A971WW05-F1
#
_cell.length_a   1.000
_cell.length_b   1.000
_cell.length_c   1.000
_cell.angle_alpha   90.00
_cell.angle_beta   90.00
_cell.angle_gamma   90.00
#
_symmetry.space_group_name_H-M   'P 1'
#
loop_
_entity.id
_entity.type
_entity.pdbx_description
1 polymer ?
#
loop_
_entity_poly.entity_id
_entity_poly.type
_entity_poly.pdbx_seq_one_letter_code
_entity_poly.pdbx_strand_id
1 'polypeptide(L)' 'MAFQPRGRDVVIGGIPWLARMIDKARAKATDTIEDYIYPCPQDQKLLEKLGMTADEFLEIVTQSSSDDDIVEKVKPRYKD' A
#
# COMPACT_ATOMS: atom_id res chain seq x y z
N MET A 1 5.88 16.50 -12.28
CA MET A 1 6.85 15.93 -11.31
C MET A 1 6.75 14.43 -11.45
N ALA A 2 7.88 13.73 -11.49
CA ALA A 2 7.87 12.27 -11.53
C ALA A 2 7.22 11.73 -10.25
N PHE A 3 6.39 10.70 -10.37
CA PHE A 3 5.82 10.04 -9.21
C PHE A 3 6.94 9.38 -8.39
N GLN A 4 6.94 9.62 -7.08
CA GLN A 4 7.85 8.97 -6.16
C GLN A 4 7.09 8.56 -4.90
N PRO A 5 6.99 7.26 -4.59
CA PRO A 5 6.36 6.80 -3.35
C PRO A 5 7.30 7.05 -2.16
N ARG A 6 6.72 7.15 -0.97
CA ARG A 6 7.42 7.36 0.30
C ARG A 6 8.58 6.40 0.51
N GLY A 7 9.56 6.86 1.30
CA GLY A 7 10.78 6.14 1.65
C GLY A 7 10.50 4.78 2.30
N ARG A 8 11.47 3.87 2.20
CA ARG A 8 11.35 2.50 2.76
C ARG A 8 11.35 2.49 4.29
N ASP A 9 11.84 3.57 4.88
CA ASP A 9 11.97 3.87 6.31
C ASP A 9 10.68 4.43 6.92
N VAL A 10 9.71 4.87 6.10
CA VAL A 10 8.43 5.38 6.61
C VAL A 10 7.52 4.22 7.02
N VAL A 11 7.30 4.08 8.33
CA VAL A 11 6.42 3.08 8.93
C VAL A 11 5.15 3.76 9.42
N ILE A 12 3.98 3.24 9.03
CA ILE A 12 2.67 3.71 9.48
C ILE A 12 1.89 2.52 10.07
N GLY A 13 1.09 2.77 11.10
CA GLY A 13 0.32 1.71 11.77
C GLY A 13 1.14 0.60 12.43
N GLY A 14 2.47 0.76 12.53
CA GLY A 14 3.39 -0.30 12.94
C GLY A 14 3.72 -1.31 11.84
N ILE A 15 3.32 -1.07 10.60
CA ILE A 15 3.46 -2.00 9.48
C ILE A 15 4.54 -1.47 8.51
N PRO A 16 5.72 -2.11 8.45
CA PRO A 16 6.75 -1.75 7.49
C PRO A 16 6.23 -1.85 6.06
N TRP A 17 6.72 -1.00 5.16
CA TRP A 17 6.36 -0.97 3.74
C TRP A 17 4.95 -0.48 3.39
N LEU A 18 4.02 -0.40 4.36
CA LEU A 18 2.62 -0.03 4.10
C LEU A 18 2.49 1.35 3.45
N ALA A 19 3.14 2.38 4.01
CA ALA A 19 3.11 3.74 3.46
C ALA A 19 3.51 3.79 1.97
N ARG A 20 4.61 3.12 1.64
CA ARG A 20 5.13 3.04 0.27
C ARG A 20 4.18 2.30 -0.66
N MET A 21 3.56 1.22 -0.19
CA MET A 21 2.60 0.45 -0.97
C MET A 21 1.31 1.23 -1.21
N ILE A 22 0.82 2.01 -0.23
CA ILE A 22 -0.34 2.90 -0.39
C ILE A 22 -0.09 3.90 -1.52
N ASP A 23 1.07 4.55 -1.54
CA ASP A 23 1.36 5.55 -2.59
C ASP A 23 1.36 4.92 -3.97
N LYS A 24 1.94 3.72 -4.10
CA LYS A 24 1.93 2.98 -5.36
C LYS A 24 0.53 2.55 -5.77
N ALA A 25 -0.30 2.11 -4.83
CA ALA A 25 -1.70 1.77 -5.10
C ALA A 25 -2.50 3.01 -5.56
N ARG A 26 -2.34 4.17 -4.90
CA ARG A 26 -2.95 5.44 -5.32
C ARG A 26 -2.48 5.88 -6.71
N ALA A 27 -1.18 5.76 -7.00
CA ALA A 27 -0.64 6.10 -8.31
C ALA A 27 -1.10 5.11 -9.40
N LYS A 28 -1.20 3.81 -9.08
CA LYS A 28 -1.76 2.81 -9.99
C LYS A 28 -3.21 3.11 -10.34
N ALA A 29 -4.03 3.47 -9.33
CA ALA A 29 -5.44 3.79 -9.52
C ALA A 29 -5.68 5.02 -10.40
N THR A 30 -4.69 5.93 -10.47
CA THR A 30 -4.76 7.18 -11.24
C THR A 30 -3.91 7.15 -12.52
N ASP A 31 -3.33 5.99 -12.87
CA ASP A 31 -2.43 5.80 -14.01
C ASP A 31 -1.19 6.72 -14.00
N THR A 32 -0.67 7.02 -12.80
CA THR A 32 0.49 7.90 -12.58
C THR A 32 1.71 7.18 -11.96
N ILE A 33 1.69 5.85 -11.93
CA ILE A 33 2.73 5.05 -11.23
C ILE A 33 4.11 5.05 -11.94
N GLU A 34 4.16 5.49 -13.20
CA GLU A 34 5.39 5.59 -14.01
C GLU A 34 6.19 4.26 -13.99
N ASP A 35 7.49 4.31 -13.65
CA ASP A 35 8.39 3.16 -13.66
C ASP A 35 8.23 2.23 -12.45
N TYR A 36 7.37 2.58 -11.48
CA TYR A 36 7.13 1.73 -10.32
C TYR A 36 6.12 0.62 -10.63
N ILE A 37 6.41 -0.59 -10.14
CA ILE A 37 5.54 -1.75 -10.34
C ILE A 37 4.65 -1.93 -9.11
N TYR A 38 3.33 -2.04 -9.32
CA TYR A 38 2.36 -2.44 -8.30
C TYR A 38 1.51 -3.62 -8.80
N PRO A 39 1.43 -4.73 -8.04
CA PRO A 39 2.24 -5.06 -6.87
C PRO A 39 3.67 -5.51 -7.28
N CYS A 40 4.72 -5.01 -6.62
CA CYS A 40 6.08 -5.57 -6.76
C CYS A 40 6.33 -6.73 -5.77
N PRO A 41 7.46 -7.47 -5.85
CA PRO A 41 7.74 -8.58 -4.94
C PRO A 41 7.67 -8.24 -3.45
N GLN A 42 8.00 -7.01 -3.06
CA GLN A 42 7.89 -6.57 -1.67
C GLN A 42 6.45 -6.24 -1.27
N ASP A 43 5.63 -5.71 -2.19
CA ASP A 43 4.19 -5.51 -1.95
C ASP A 43 3.51 -6.87 -1.78
N GLN A 44 3.86 -7.86 -2.61
CA GLN A 44 3.32 -9.23 -2.51
C GLN A 44 3.59 -9.85 -1.14
N LYS A 45 4.80 -9.69 -0.59
CA LYS A 45 5.11 -10.15 0.78
C LYS A 45 4.24 -9.48 1.85
N LEU A 46 3.94 -8.19 1.69
CA LEU A 46 3.06 -7.49 2.62
C LEU A 46 1.61 -7.96 2.47
N LEU A 47 1.13 -8.14 1.23
CA LEU A 47 -0.19 -8.69 0.92
C LEU A 47 -0.38 -10.10 1.52
N GLU A 48 0.64 -10.95 1.44
CA GLU A 48 0.66 -12.27 2.07
C GLU A 48 0.50 -12.18 3.60
N LYS A 49 1.26 -11.31 4.27
CA LYS A 49 1.14 -11.08 5.72
C LYS A 49 -0.23 -10.55 6.12
N LEU A 50 -0.84 -9.77 5.25
CA LEU A 50 -2.19 -9.20 5.41
C LEU A 50 -3.30 -10.17 4.99
N GLY A 51 -2.96 -11.32 4.39
CA GLY A 51 -3.93 -12.29 3.88
C GLY A 51 -4.93 -11.69 2.89
N MET A 52 -4.43 -10.88 1.95
CA MET A 52 -5.25 -10.16 0.96
C MET A 52 -4.61 -10.16 -0.42
N THR A 53 -5.44 -9.99 -1.44
CA THR A 53 -5.01 -9.79 -2.83
C THR A 53 -4.66 -8.33 -3.11
N ALA A 54 -3.95 -8.09 -4.21
CA ALA A 54 -3.60 -6.73 -4.63
C ALA A 54 -4.84 -5.90 -5.00
N ASP A 55 -5.88 -6.54 -5.52
CA ASP A 55 -7.15 -5.88 -5.90
C ASP A 55 -7.95 -5.47 -4.67
N GLU A 56 -8.06 -6.33 -3.66
CA GLU A 56 -8.68 -5.97 -2.37
C GLU A 56 -7.95 -4.81 -1.69
N PHE A 57 -6.62 -4.81 -1.71
CA PHE A 57 -5.85 -3.69 -1.16
C PHE A 57 -6.05 -2.41 -1.98
N LEU A 58 -6.09 -2.51 -3.31
CA LEU A 58 -6.34 -1.36 -4.18
C LEU A 58 -7.73 -0.77 -3.93
N GLU A 59 -8.75 -1.61 -3.76
CA GLU A 59 -10.10 -1.19 -3.38
C GLU A 59 -10.10 -0.45 -2.04
N ILE A 60 -9.47 -1.00 -1.00
CA ILE A 60 -9.32 -0.33 0.30
C ILE A 60 -8.67 1.05 0.13
N VAL A 61 -7.55 1.13 -0.60
CA VAL A 61 -6.81 2.39 -0.77
C VAL A 61 -7.64 3.45 -1.52
N THR A 62 -8.37 3.05 -2.56
CA THR A 62 -9.19 3.97 -3.38
C THR A 62 -10.46 4.43 -2.68
N GLN A 63 -10.99 3.64 -1.74
CA GLN A 63 -12.14 4.01 -0.92
C GLN A 63 -11.77 4.75 0.37
N SER A 64 -10.47 4.89 0.67
CA SER A 64 -10.00 5.52 1.91
C SER A 64 -9.50 6.95 1.68
N SER A 65 -9.84 7.85 2.60
CA SER A 65 -9.49 9.27 2.49
C SER A 65 -8.16 9.65 3.15
N SER A 66 -7.64 8.79 4.02
CA SER A 66 -6.41 9.03 4.78
C SER A 66 -5.61 7.74 4.97
N ASP A 67 -4.37 7.87 5.41
CA ASP A 67 -3.54 6.72 5.76
C ASP A 67 -4.04 6.02 7.04
N ASP A 68 -4.59 6.78 7.99
CA ASP A 68 -5.16 6.23 9.23
C ASP A 68 -6.35 5.32 8.93
N ASP A 69 -7.23 5.71 8.01
CA ASP A 69 -8.37 4.88 7.56
C ASP A 69 -7.90 3.57 6.90
N ILE A 70 -6.82 3.63 6.11
CA ILE A 70 -6.22 2.43 5.52
C ILE A 70 -5.61 1.55 6.61
N VAL A 71 -4.89 2.14 7.57
CA VAL A 71 -4.30 1.43 8.71
C VAL A 71 -5.38 0.72 9.52
N GLU A 72 -6.49 1.39 9.85
CA GLU A 72 -7.62 0.79 10.57
C GLU A 72 -8.20 -0.43 9.85
N LYS A 73 -8.29 -0.39 8.52
CA LYS A 73 -8.81 -1.50 7.71
C LYS A 73 -7.84 -2.68 7.58
N VAL A 74 -6.53 -2.44 7.47
CA VAL A 74 -5.54 -3.50 7.21
C VAL A 74 -4.90 -4.06 8.46
N LYS A 75 -4.73 -3.25 9.52
CA LYS A 75 -4.02 -3.65 10.75
C LYS A 75 -4.61 -4.88 11.45
N PRO A 76 -5.94 -5.09 11.53
CA PRO A 76 -6.50 -6.30 12.12
C PRO A 76 -6.11 -7.60 11.41
N ARG A 77 -5.67 -7.53 10.16
CA ARG A 77 -5.25 -8.68 9.35
C ARG A 77 -3.75 -8.93 9.40
N TYR A 78 -2.97 -7.95 9.85
CA TYR A 78 -1.51 -8.01 9.84
C TYR A 78 -1.01 -9.03 10.87
N LYS A 79 -0.36 -10.08 10.37
CA LYS A 79 0.32 -11.09 11.18
C LYS A 79 1.83 -10.83 11.12
N ASP A 80 2.45 -10.73 12.29
CA ASP A 80 3.91 -10.58 12.38
C ASP A 80 4.64 -11.87 11.99
#